data_AF-A0AAV0Z8S4-F1
#
_entry.id   AF-A0AAV0Z8S4-F1
#
_cell.length_a   1.000
_cell.length_b   1.000
_cell.length_c   1.000
_cell.angle_alpha   90.00
_cell.angle_beta   90.00
_cell.angle_gamma   90.00
#
_symmetry.space_group_name_H-M   'P 1'
#
loop_
_entity.id
_entity.type
_entity.pdbx_description
1 polymer ?
#
loop_
_entity_poly.entity_id
_entity_poly.type
_entity_poly.pdbx_seq_one_letter_code
_entity_poly.pdbx_strand_id
1 'polypeptide(L)'
;MSGAPSCKDSVAFQRSGSPTPCTLYEADRILPTAKENHDSVESVLQDTRSSFERKDGLHAKSYASEIDTKRAKQQFAQRSKVCKLQYIAELERNVQSLQAEGSEVSAELEFLNQQNLILSMENKELKQHLESLAQEQLIKYLEQEVLEREIGRLRCMYQQQAPMTQQSKLPPRQQLMPQIQFQPAQLQQQMSLQQQPNRLQQITQSQVSHRNTEKRNFEILRL
;
A
#
# COMPACT_ATOMS: atom_id res chain seq x y z
N MET A 1 -7.57 40.75 -15.45
CA MET A 1 -6.55 40.28 -16.40
C MET A 1 -5.34 39.84 -15.59
N SER A 2 -5.19 38.52 -15.40
CA SER A 2 -3.99 37.75 -15.84
C SER A 2 -2.90 37.76 -14.76
N GLY A 3 -2.33 36.67 -14.27
CA GLY A 3 -2.40 35.24 -14.52
C GLY A 3 -1.54 34.55 -13.45
N ALA A 4 -1.67 33.23 -13.31
CA ALA A 4 -1.08 32.41 -12.26
C ALA A 4 0.43 32.04 -12.55
N PRO A 5 1.03 30.99 -11.96
CA PRO A 5 2.18 31.06 -11.06
C PRO A 5 3.47 30.43 -11.64
N SER A 6 4.61 30.57 -10.96
CA SER A 6 5.85 29.83 -11.29
C SER A 6 6.22 28.87 -10.18
N CYS A 7 6.26 27.59 -10.55
CA CYS A 7 6.78 26.45 -9.81
C CYS A 7 8.22 26.67 -9.33
N LYS A 8 8.58 26.06 -8.19
CA LYS A 8 9.64 25.04 -8.09
C LYS A 8 9.70 24.44 -6.68
N ASP A 9 9.71 23.11 -6.67
CA ASP A 9 9.72 22.20 -5.54
C ASP A 9 11.01 22.24 -4.72
N SER A 10 10.89 22.03 -3.40
CA SER A 10 11.84 21.25 -2.59
C SER A 10 11.26 21.03 -1.19
N VAL A 11 10.57 19.92 -0.99
CA VAL A 11 10.35 19.37 0.35
C VAL A 11 10.82 17.92 0.33
N ALA A 12 11.94 17.68 1.01
CA ALA A 12 12.52 16.38 1.21
C ALA A 12 11.57 15.52 2.07
N PHE A 13 11.13 14.39 1.51
CA PHE A 13 10.49 13.33 2.29
C PHE A 13 11.57 12.53 3.01
N GLN A 14 11.59 12.60 4.34
CA GLN A 14 12.26 11.61 5.18
C GLN A 14 11.50 10.28 5.05
N ARG A 15 12.11 9.33 4.34
CA ARG A 15 11.70 7.93 4.30
C ARG A 15 12.40 7.21 5.45
N SER A 16 11.66 6.87 6.51
CA SER A 16 12.14 5.97 7.55
C SER A 16 12.15 4.53 7.02
N GLY A 17 13.26 4.12 6.42
CA GLY A 17 13.58 2.70 6.19
C GLY A 17 14.54 2.24 7.27
N SER A 18 14.14 1.27 8.09
CA SER A 18 15.07 0.58 8.99
C SER A 18 15.68 -0.63 8.27
N PRO A 19 17.01 -0.72 8.16
CA PRO A 19 17.68 -1.94 7.73
C PRO A 19 17.86 -2.88 8.93
N THR A 20 17.44 -4.13 8.76
CA THR A 20 17.74 -5.23 9.70
C THR A 20 19.27 -5.47 9.73
N PRO A 21 19.92 -5.58 10.90
CA PRO A 21 21.34 -5.83 10.97
C PRO A 21 21.63 -7.32 10.75
N CYS A 22 22.39 -7.63 9.71
CA CYS A 22 23.03 -8.93 9.53
C CYS A 22 24.10 -9.12 10.61
N THR A 23 23.92 -10.10 11.49
CA THR A 23 24.95 -10.52 12.45
C THR A 23 25.93 -11.49 11.80
N LEU A 24 27.13 -10.96 11.51
CA LEU A 24 28.45 -11.49 11.89
C LEU A 24 28.64 -13.02 11.88
N TYR A 25 29.28 -13.54 10.83
CA TYR A 25 30.21 -14.67 10.96
C TYR A 25 31.59 -14.17 10.55
N GLU A 26 32.54 -14.24 11.49
CA GLU A 26 33.94 -13.88 11.30
C GLU A 26 34.59 -14.79 10.25
N ALA A 27 35.24 -14.18 9.28
CA ALA A 27 36.25 -14.82 8.46
C ALA A 27 37.60 -14.53 9.09
N ASP A 28 38.20 -15.54 9.74
CA ASP A 28 39.59 -15.46 10.14
C ASP A 28 40.49 -15.98 9.01
N ARG A 29 41.38 -15.09 8.59
CA ARG A 29 42.36 -15.29 7.52
C ARG A 29 43.55 -16.08 8.06
N ILE A 30 44.06 -17.05 7.29
CA ILE A 30 45.51 -17.21 7.14
C ILE A 30 45.85 -17.36 5.64
N LEU A 31 46.72 -16.47 5.19
CA LEU A 31 47.32 -16.34 3.85
C LEU A 31 48.32 -17.46 3.55
N PRO A 32 48.45 -17.94 2.30
CA PRO A 32 49.68 -18.58 1.82
C PRO A 32 50.66 -17.50 1.33
N THR A 33 51.83 -17.48 1.95
CA THR A 33 53.00 -16.65 1.60
C THR A 33 53.71 -17.23 0.37
N ALA A 34 53.96 -16.37 -0.61
CA ALA A 34 54.86 -16.59 -1.73
C ALA A 34 56.27 -16.96 -1.26
N LYS A 35 56.96 -17.87 -1.97
CA LYS A 35 58.40 -17.74 -2.26
C LYS A 35 58.79 -18.39 -3.59
N GLU A 36 59.58 -17.58 -4.26
CA GLU A 36 60.27 -17.62 -5.54
C GLU A 36 61.34 -18.72 -5.65
N ASN A 37 61.70 -19.00 -6.91
CA ASN A 37 62.60 -20.03 -7.40
C ASN A 37 64.04 -19.95 -6.81
N HIS A 38 64.69 -21.11 -6.70
CA HIS A 38 66.14 -21.20 -6.84
C HIS A 38 66.52 -22.39 -7.73
N ASP A 39 67.24 -22.03 -8.79
CA ASP A 39 68.04 -22.86 -9.69
C ASP A 39 69.22 -23.49 -8.93
N SER A 40 69.50 -24.77 -9.17
CA SER A 40 70.82 -25.37 -8.95
C SER A 40 70.95 -26.71 -9.69
N VAL A 41 71.66 -26.61 -10.80
CA VAL A 41 72.45 -27.61 -11.52
C VAL A 41 73.06 -28.76 -10.69
N GLU A 42 73.09 -29.92 -11.35
CA GLU A 42 74.19 -30.91 -11.47
C GLU A 42 74.06 -32.29 -10.78
N SER A 43 73.96 -33.30 -11.67
CA SER A 43 74.41 -34.70 -11.53
C SER A 43 73.66 -35.57 -10.49
N VAL A 44 73.29 -36.83 -10.76
CA VAL A 44 74.16 -37.95 -11.12
C VAL A 44 73.28 -39.04 -11.74
N LEU A 45 73.63 -39.45 -12.96
CA LEU A 45 73.29 -40.77 -13.49
C LEU A 45 74.09 -41.82 -12.73
N GLN A 46 73.41 -42.75 -12.04
CA GLN A 46 74.00 -44.05 -11.70
C GLN A 46 73.02 -45.16 -12.05
N ASP A 47 73.35 -45.77 -13.18
CA ASP A 47 72.84 -47.01 -13.72
C ASP A 47 73.60 -48.16 -13.03
N THR A 48 72.93 -49.05 -12.29
CA THR A 48 73.46 -50.40 -11.98
C THR A 48 72.36 -51.40 -11.59
N ARG A 49 71.77 -52.02 -12.62
CA ARG A 49 71.68 -53.48 -12.85
C ARG A 49 71.03 -54.43 -11.80
N SER A 50 70.26 -55.35 -12.40
CA SER A 50 69.64 -56.59 -11.90
C SER A 50 68.28 -56.37 -11.23
N SER A 51 67.22 -57.10 -11.59
CA SER A 51 67.20 -58.53 -11.88
C SER A 51 66.07 -58.89 -12.84
N PHE A 52 66.39 -59.75 -13.82
CA PHE A 52 65.43 -60.48 -14.63
C PHE A 52 64.74 -61.52 -13.75
N GLU A 53 63.47 -61.33 -13.37
CA GLU A 53 62.54 -62.44 -13.09
C GLU A 53 61.08 -62.01 -13.35
N ARG A 54 60.44 -62.73 -14.29
CA ARG A 54 58.98 -62.86 -14.53
C ARG A 54 58.19 -61.61 -14.96
N LYS A 55 58.50 -61.18 -16.18
CA LYS A 55 57.68 -60.32 -17.05
C LYS A 55 56.59 -61.17 -17.71
N ASP A 56 55.44 -61.33 -17.06
CA ASP A 56 54.16 -61.74 -17.71
C ASP A 56 52.89 -61.44 -16.87
N GLY A 57 53.01 -60.96 -15.62
CA GLY A 57 51.85 -60.68 -14.74
C GLY A 57 51.44 -59.22 -14.53
N LEU A 58 52.25 -58.24 -14.98
CA LEU A 58 52.03 -56.80 -14.72
C LEU A 58 51.08 -56.13 -15.73
N HIS A 59 51.03 -56.65 -16.95
CA HIS A 59 50.22 -56.09 -18.03
C HIS A 59 48.71 -56.28 -17.75
N ALA A 60 48.32 -57.43 -17.18
CA ALA A 60 46.93 -57.69 -16.81
C ALA A 60 46.46 -56.82 -15.63
N LYS A 61 47.33 -56.58 -14.64
CA LYS A 61 47.02 -55.71 -13.48
C LYS A 61 46.96 -54.22 -13.85
N SER A 62 47.83 -53.76 -14.75
CA SER A 62 47.81 -52.38 -15.26
C SER A 62 46.57 -52.10 -16.11
N TYR A 63 46.18 -53.04 -16.99
CA TYR A 63 45.01 -52.86 -17.85
C TYR A 63 43.69 -52.90 -17.05
N ALA A 64 43.60 -53.76 -16.03
CA ALA A 64 42.47 -53.77 -15.09
C ALA A 64 42.35 -52.44 -14.32
N SER A 65 43.47 -51.91 -13.80
CA SER A 65 43.50 -50.60 -13.11
C SER A 65 43.12 -49.44 -14.05
N GLU A 66 43.53 -49.49 -15.32
CA GLU A 66 43.15 -48.49 -16.31
C GLU A 66 41.65 -48.53 -16.65
N ILE A 67 41.03 -49.72 -16.68
CA ILE A 67 39.59 -49.87 -16.84
C ILE A 67 38.83 -49.30 -15.63
N ASP A 68 39.31 -49.56 -14.41
CA ASP A 68 38.70 -49.06 -13.18
C ASP A 68 38.77 -47.53 -13.09
N THR A 69 39.90 -46.93 -13.48
CA THR A 69 40.03 -45.46 -13.53
C THR A 69 39.14 -44.82 -14.61
N LYS A 70 38.98 -45.45 -15.78
CA LYS A 70 38.03 -45.00 -16.82
C LYS A 70 36.59 -45.05 -16.33
N ARG A 71 36.20 -46.15 -15.67
CA ARG A 71 34.87 -46.30 -15.05
C ARG A 71 34.64 -45.25 -13.97
N ALA A 72 35.62 -45.01 -13.09
CA ALA A 72 35.51 -44.00 -12.04
C ALA A 72 35.28 -42.59 -12.63
N LYS A 73 36.06 -42.19 -13.64
CA LYS A 73 35.89 -40.89 -14.33
C LYS A 73 34.51 -40.77 -14.99
N GLN A 74 34.02 -41.85 -15.61
CA GLN A 74 32.68 -41.87 -16.20
C GLN A 74 31.58 -41.69 -15.13
N GLN A 75 31.71 -42.35 -13.98
CA GLN A 75 30.78 -42.20 -12.86
C GLN A 75 30.77 -40.76 -12.32
N PHE A 76 31.94 -40.13 -12.15
CA PHE A 76 32.01 -38.72 -11.76
C PHE A 76 31.35 -37.79 -12.79
N ALA A 77 31.64 -37.96 -14.08
CA ALA A 77 31.02 -37.18 -15.14
C ALA A 77 29.48 -37.35 -15.15
N GLN A 78 29.00 -38.58 -14.95
CA GLN A 78 27.56 -38.87 -14.83
C GLN A 78 26.95 -38.16 -13.62
N ARG A 79 27.57 -38.24 -12.44
CA ARG A 79 27.08 -37.55 -11.23
C ARG A 79 27.07 -36.04 -11.42
N SER A 80 28.12 -35.45 -11.97
CA SER A 80 28.16 -34.02 -12.29
C SER A 80 27.05 -33.61 -13.26
N LYS A 81 26.78 -34.44 -14.28
CA LYS A 81 25.66 -34.19 -15.21
C LYS A 81 24.31 -34.23 -14.48
N VAL A 82 24.08 -35.25 -13.65
CA VAL A 82 22.84 -35.39 -12.87
C VAL A 82 22.64 -34.20 -11.93
N CYS A 83 23.65 -33.84 -11.15
CA CYS A 83 23.57 -32.71 -10.22
C CYS A 83 23.32 -31.38 -10.96
N LYS A 84 24.00 -31.13 -12.09
CA LYS A 84 23.77 -29.92 -12.89
C LYS A 84 22.35 -29.87 -13.46
N LEU A 85 21.81 -31.00 -13.94
CA LEU A 85 20.43 -31.08 -14.43
C LEU A 85 19.42 -30.84 -13.31
N GLN A 86 19.65 -31.38 -12.11
CA GLN A 86 18.82 -31.11 -10.93
C GLN A 86 18.84 -29.63 -10.56
N TYR A 87 20.02 -29.01 -10.55
CA TYR A 87 20.15 -27.58 -10.26
C TYR A 87 19.44 -26.70 -11.31
N ILE A 88 19.53 -27.04 -12.60
CA ILE A 88 18.78 -26.34 -13.66
C ILE A 88 17.28 -26.45 -13.41
N ALA A 89 16.76 -27.65 -13.15
CA ALA A 89 15.34 -27.86 -12.89
C ALA A 89 14.85 -27.12 -11.63
N GLU A 90 15.68 -27.05 -10.58
CA GLU A 90 15.39 -26.27 -9.37
C GLU A 90 15.32 -24.77 -9.68
N LEU A 91 16.28 -24.23 -10.43
CA LEU A 91 16.26 -22.83 -10.85
C LEU A 91 15.04 -22.51 -11.71
N GLU A 92 14.68 -23.38 -12.66
CA GLU A 92 13.48 -23.21 -13.50
C GLU A 92 12.21 -23.17 -12.65
N ARG A 93 12.09 -24.06 -11.66
CA ARG A 93 10.97 -24.06 -10.71
C ARG A 93 10.94 -22.77 -9.88
N ASN A 94 12.09 -22.31 -9.39
CA ASN A 94 12.16 -21.08 -8.60
C ASN A 94 11.77 -19.85 -9.43
N VAL A 95 12.21 -19.78 -10.69
CA VAL A 95 11.80 -18.70 -11.61
C VAL A 95 10.29 -18.73 -11.82
N GLN A 96 9.69 -19.90 -12.03
CA GLN A 96 8.24 -20.03 -12.18
C GLN A 96 7.48 -19.63 -10.91
N SER A 97 7.96 -20.02 -9.73
CA SER A 97 7.37 -19.61 -8.44
C SER A 97 7.39 -18.09 -8.28
N LEU A 98 8.57 -17.48 -8.47
CA LEU A 98 8.73 -16.03 -8.36
C LEU A 98 7.89 -15.26 -9.38
N GLN A 99 7.72 -15.79 -10.60
CA GLN A 99 6.84 -15.20 -11.60
C GLN A 99 5.36 -15.28 -11.22
N ALA A 100 4.93 -16.41 -10.66
CA ALA A 100 3.56 -16.58 -10.17
C ALA A 100 3.28 -15.63 -9.00
N GLU A 101 4.18 -15.56 -8.02
CA GLU A 101 4.12 -14.64 -6.88
C GLU A 101 4.11 -13.18 -7.36
N GLY A 102 4.97 -12.83 -8.31
CA GLY A 102 4.98 -11.48 -8.91
C GLY A 102 3.68 -11.12 -9.62
N SER A 103 3.05 -12.09 -10.28
CA SER A 103 1.75 -11.91 -10.95
C SER A 103 0.63 -11.74 -9.94
N GLU A 104 0.64 -12.51 -8.85
CA GLU A 104 -0.32 -12.41 -7.74
C GLU A 104 -0.25 -11.04 -7.06
N VAL A 105 0.96 -10.60 -6.69
CA VAL A 105 1.19 -9.27 -6.08
C VAL A 105 0.76 -8.15 -7.04
N SER A 106 0.98 -8.31 -8.35
CA SER A 106 0.53 -7.33 -9.34
C SER A 106 -0.99 -7.22 -9.40
N ALA A 107 -1.70 -8.36 -9.37
CA ALA A 107 -3.16 -8.38 -9.33
C ALA A 107 -3.73 -7.76 -8.03
N GLU A 108 -3.10 -8.04 -6.88
CA GLU A 108 -3.48 -7.44 -5.59
C GLU A 108 -3.29 -5.91 -5.61
N LEU A 109 -2.17 -5.44 -6.16
CA LEU A 109 -1.89 -4.02 -6.30
C LEU A 109 -2.92 -3.31 -7.18
N GLU A 110 -3.28 -3.90 -8.32
CA GLU A 110 -4.32 -3.37 -9.21
C GLU A 110 -5.68 -3.28 -8.52
N PHE A 111 -6.06 -4.31 -7.76
CA PHE A 111 -7.30 -4.33 -6.99
C PHE A 111 -7.32 -3.22 -5.92
N LEU A 112 -6.24 -3.06 -5.15
CA LEU A 112 -6.12 -2.00 -4.17
C LEU A 112 -6.15 -0.61 -4.81
N ASN A 113 -5.53 -0.45 -5.97
CA ASN A 113 -5.55 0.81 -6.72
C ASN A 113 -6.98 1.17 -7.17
N GLN A 114 -7.75 0.18 -7.65
CA GLN A 114 -9.16 0.38 -8.00
C GLN A 114 -10.01 0.79 -6.78
N GLN A 115 -9.83 0.12 -5.64
CA GLN A 115 -10.51 0.51 -4.40
C GLN A 115 -10.12 1.92 -3.95
N ASN A 116 -8.84 2.28 -4.04
CA ASN A 116 -8.36 3.62 -3.68
C ASN A 116 -9.00 4.68 -4.58
N LEU A 117 -9.12 4.42 -5.88
CA LEU A 117 -9.80 5.31 -6.82
C LEU A 117 -11.26 5.54 -6.43
N ILE A 118 -12.00 4.47 -6.13
CA ILE A 118 -13.41 4.55 -5.69
C ILE A 118 -13.52 5.39 -4.42
N LEU A 119 -12.75 5.07 -3.38
CA LEU A 119 -12.74 5.81 -2.12
C LEU A 119 -12.33 7.28 -2.34
N SER A 120 -11.38 7.56 -3.24
CA SER A 120 -11.00 8.93 -3.58
C SER A 120 -12.13 9.69 -4.27
N MET A 121 -12.93 9.04 -5.11
CA MET A 121 -14.09 9.65 -5.77
C MET A 121 -15.18 9.95 -4.76
N GLU A 122 -15.54 8.99 -3.91
CA GLU A 122 -16.52 9.17 -2.82
C GLU A 122 -16.08 10.29 -1.86
N ASN A 123 -14.80 10.34 -1.50
CA ASN A 123 -14.27 11.39 -0.64
C ASN A 123 -14.39 12.79 -1.28
N LYS A 124 -14.18 12.89 -2.60
CA LYS A 124 -14.37 14.15 -3.35
C LYS A 124 -15.84 14.56 -3.37
N GLU A 125 -16.75 13.63 -3.62
CA GLU A 125 -18.19 13.88 -3.61
C GLU A 125 -18.67 14.36 -2.22
N LEU A 126 -18.25 13.67 -1.15
CA LEU A 126 -18.61 14.07 0.22
C LEU A 126 -18.07 15.45 0.58
N LYS A 127 -16.85 15.80 0.17
CA LYS A 127 -16.28 17.13 0.38
C LYS A 127 -17.06 18.21 -0.38
N GLN A 128 -17.43 17.94 -1.64
CA GLN A 128 -18.26 18.85 -2.42
C GLN A 128 -19.64 19.06 -1.79
N HIS A 129 -20.26 17.97 -1.29
CA HIS A 129 -21.54 18.07 -0.61
C HIS A 129 -21.44 18.89 0.69
N LEU A 130 -20.38 18.70 1.47
CA LEU A 130 -20.12 19.48 2.68
C LEU A 130 -19.91 20.96 2.37
N GLU A 131 -19.15 21.29 1.32
CA GLU A 131 -18.94 22.67 0.89
C GLU A 131 -20.25 23.32 0.40
N SER A 132 -21.04 22.60 -0.39
CA SER A 132 -22.36 23.05 -0.83
C SER A 132 -23.29 23.34 0.34
N LEU A 133 -23.32 22.47 1.35
CA LEU A 133 -24.12 22.69 2.56
C LEU A 133 -23.62 23.91 3.35
N ALA A 134 -22.31 24.10 3.47
CA ALA A 134 -21.75 25.27 4.15
C ALA A 134 -22.14 26.58 3.44
N GLN A 135 -22.11 26.59 2.10
CA GLN A 135 -22.56 27.73 1.30
C GLN A 135 -24.06 27.99 1.47
N GLU A 136 -24.90 26.95 1.45
CA GLU A 136 -26.34 27.09 1.69
C GLU A 136 -26.64 27.69 3.07
N GLN A 137 -25.93 27.25 4.12
CA GLN A 137 -26.08 27.81 5.46
C GLN A 137 -25.65 29.28 5.54
N LEU A 138 -24.56 29.65 4.86
CA LEU A 138 -24.12 31.04 4.79
C LEU A 138 -25.17 31.92 4.12
N ILE A 139 -25.75 31.47 3.01
CA ILE A 139 -26.83 32.20 2.31
C ILE A 139 -28.02 32.40 3.25
N LYS A 140 -28.49 31.34 3.92
CA LYS A 140 -29.61 31.44 4.89
C LYS A 140 -29.33 32.42 6.02
N TYR A 141 -28.10 32.44 6.53
CA TYR A 141 -27.69 33.40 7.55
C TYR A 141 -27.78 34.85 7.04
N LEU A 142 -27.25 35.13 5.85
CA LEU A 142 -27.32 36.46 5.23
C LEU A 142 -28.76 36.88 4.93
N GLU A 143 -29.60 35.96 4.45
CA GLU A 143 -31.03 36.20 4.23
C GLU A 143 -31.74 36.56 5.55
N GLN A 144 -31.45 35.83 6.63
CA GLN A 144 -31.98 36.14 7.95
C GLN A 144 -31.56 37.53 8.43
N GLU A 145 -30.28 37.89 8.31
CA GLU A 145 -29.80 39.22 8.71
C GLU A 145 -30.50 40.36 7.94
N VAL A 146 -30.80 40.15 6.65
CA VAL A 146 -31.53 41.11 5.82
C VAL A 146 -32.98 41.22 6.27
N LEU A 147 -33.65 40.10 6.51
CA LEU A 147 -35.04 40.08 7.00
C LEU A 147 -35.17 40.73 8.37
N GLU A 148 -34.25 40.48 9.29
CA GLU A 148 -34.22 41.09 10.62
C GLU A 148 -34.05 42.61 10.53
N ARG A 149 -33.16 43.10 9.65
CA ARG A 149 -33.00 44.53 9.36
C ARG A 149 -34.28 45.15 8.80
N GLU A 150 -34.95 44.48 7.87
CA GLU A 150 -36.18 44.98 7.27
C GLU A 150 -37.34 45.01 8.28
N ILE A 151 -37.46 43.99 9.14
CA ILE A 151 -38.42 44.00 10.26
C ILE A 151 -38.16 45.20 11.18
N GLY A 152 -36.90 45.47 11.53
CA GLY A 152 -36.52 46.63 12.34
C GLY A 152 -36.93 47.95 11.68
N ARG A 153 -36.66 48.10 10.38
CA ARG A 153 -37.03 49.28 9.58
C ARG A 153 -38.54 49.50 9.54
N LEU A 154 -39.32 48.45 9.27
CA LEU A 154 -40.78 48.51 9.20
C LEU A 154 -41.40 48.84 10.57
N ARG A 155 -40.87 48.27 11.66
CA ARG A 155 -41.32 48.60 13.04
C ARG A 155 -41.08 50.08 13.35
N CYS A 156 -39.93 50.63 12.97
CA CYS A 156 -39.63 52.05 13.17
C CYS A 156 -40.59 52.96 12.37
N MET A 157 -40.86 52.65 11.10
CA MET A 157 -41.82 53.40 10.29
C MET A 157 -43.24 53.37 10.86
N TYR A 158 -43.71 52.19 11.28
CA TYR A 158 -45.04 52.04 11.88
C TYR A 158 -45.18 52.85 13.16
N GLN A 159 -44.16 52.84 14.02
CA GLN A 159 -44.16 53.62 15.26
C GLN A 159 -44.09 55.13 15.00
N GLN A 160 -43.38 55.58 13.96
CA GLN A 160 -43.33 56.99 13.56
C GLN A 160 -44.63 57.51 12.91
N GLN A 161 -45.42 56.64 12.29
CA GLN A 161 -46.75 57.01 11.76
C GLN A 161 -47.85 57.06 12.85
N ALA A 162 -47.55 56.66 14.09
CA ALA A 162 -48.54 56.54 15.16
C ALA A 162 -49.11 57.86 15.76
N PRO A 163 -48.61 59.08 15.48
CA PRO A 163 -49.30 60.31 15.91
C PRO A 163 -49.86 61.10 14.72
N MET A 164 -50.88 60.60 14.00
CA MET A 164 -51.74 61.43 13.13
C MET A 164 -53.19 60.91 12.93
N THR A 165 -53.72 60.13 13.87
CA THR A 165 -55.17 59.86 13.97
C THR A 165 -55.60 59.93 15.43
N GLN A 166 -55.64 61.13 15.98
CA GLN A 166 -56.54 61.43 17.10
C GLN A 166 -57.95 61.63 16.54
N GLN A 167 -58.92 60.98 17.20
CA GLN A 167 -60.38 61.04 17.01
C GLN A 167 -60.99 60.14 15.93
N SER A 168 -61.15 58.86 16.26
CA SER A 168 -62.47 58.23 16.30
C SER A 168 -62.38 56.88 17.01
N LYS A 169 -63.13 56.73 18.10
CA LYS A 169 -63.23 55.50 18.91
C LYS A 169 -63.76 54.34 18.04
N LEU A 170 -62.99 53.26 17.93
CA LEU A 170 -63.46 51.94 17.48
C LEU A 170 -62.81 50.85 18.35
N PRO A 171 -63.52 49.74 18.65
CA PRO A 171 -63.13 48.75 19.66
C PRO A 171 -61.88 47.97 19.24
N PRO A 172 -61.18 47.29 20.19
CA PRO A 172 -59.90 46.65 19.92
C PRO A 172 -60.11 45.47 18.96
N ARG A 173 -59.85 45.71 17.68
CA ARG A 173 -59.71 44.64 16.69
C ARG A 173 -58.42 43.92 17.04
N GLN A 174 -58.54 42.73 17.63
CA GLN A 174 -57.45 41.79 17.77
C GLN A 174 -56.81 41.60 16.39
N GLN A 175 -55.65 42.21 16.19
CA GLN A 175 -54.79 41.87 15.08
C GLN A 175 -54.22 40.50 15.43
N LEU A 176 -54.93 39.46 14.97
CA LEU A 176 -54.32 38.17 14.77
C LEU A 176 -53.30 38.39 13.65
N MET A 177 -52.09 38.83 14.02
CA MET A 177 -50.95 38.66 13.14
C MET A 177 -50.92 37.18 12.79
N PRO A 178 -50.82 36.80 11.50
CA PRO A 178 -50.36 35.47 11.18
C PRO A 178 -49.01 35.35 11.89
N GLN A 179 -48.95 34.54 12.95
CA GLN A 179 -47.71 33.99 13.43
C GLN A 179 -47.17 33.20 12.23
N ILE A 180 -46.35 33.84 11.41
CA ILE A 180 -45.37 33.09 10.63
C ILE A 180 -44.51 32.49 11.72
N GLN A 181 -44.83 31.24 12.04
CA GLN A 181 -44.12 30.43 12.98
C GLN A 181 -42.74 30.21 12.35
N PHE A 182 -41.83 31.16 12.59
CA PHE A 182 -40.41 30.90 12.53
C PHE A 182 -40.16 29.88 13.63
N GLN A 183 -40.31 28.61 13.26
CA GLN A 183 -39.77 27.52 14.05
C GLN A 183 -38.27 27.81 14.18
N PRO A 184 -37.74 27.97 15.39
CA PRO A 184 -36.33 28.27 15.55
C PRO A 184 -35.57 27.12 14.90
N ALA A 185 -34.64 27.45 14.00
CA ALA A 185 -33.75 26.49 13.35
C ALA A 185 -33.06 25.54 14.36
N GLN A 186 -33.02 25.92 15.64
CA GLN A 186 -32.62 25.07 16.76
C GLN A 186 -33.43 23.77 16.91
N LEU A 187 -34.74 23.75 16.63
CA LEU A 187 -35.55 22.54 16.74
C LEU A 187 -35.23 21.55 15.61
N GLN A 188 -34.95 22.06 14.40
CA GLN A 188 -34.50 21.26 13.28
C GLN A 188 -33.06 20.75 13.50
N GLN A 189 -32.18 21.58 14.08
CA GLN A 189 -30.83 21.17 14.47
C GLN A 189 -30.85 20.12 15.59
N GLN A 190 -31.70 20.28 16.61
CA GLN A 190 -31.86 19.32 17.72
C GLN A 190 -32.41 17.97 17.24
N MET A 191 -33.39 17.97 16.33
CA MET A 191 -33.86 16.75 15.66
C MET A 191 -32.75 16.09 14.83
N SER A 192 -31.90 16.87 14.16
CA SER A 192 -30.77 16.32 13.38
C SER A 192 -29.67 15.70 14.26
N LEU A 193 -29.38 16.30 15.41
CA LEU A 193 -28.44 15.79 16.40
C LEU A 193 -28.95 14.50 17.06
N GLN A 194 -30.27 14.37 17.28
CA GLN A 194 -30.86 13.15 17.82
C GLN A 194 -30.88 11.97 16.82
N GLN A 195 -30.85 12.24 15.50
CA GLN A 195 -30.78 11.18 14.49
C GLN A 195 -29.36 10.67 14.18
N GLN A 196 -28.30 11.38 14.59
CA GLN A 196 -26.92 10.92 14.38
C GLN A 196 -26.60 9.53 14.95
N PRO A 197 -26.98 9.16 16.21
CA PRO A 197 -26.66 7.84 16.73
C PRO A 197 -27.32 6.70 15.94
N ASN A 198 -28.53 6.92 15.41
CA ASN A 198 -29.22 5.92 14.58
C ASN A 198 -28.55 5.74 13.21
N ARG A 199 -28.08 6.83 12.58
CA ARG A 199 -27.33 6.74 11.31
C ARG A 199 -25.99 6.03 11.48
N LEU A 200 -25.26 6.33 12.55
CA LEU A 200 -23.98 5.67 12.84
C LEU A 200 -24.18 4.17 13.12
N GLN A 201 -25.26 3.79 13.82
CA GLN A 201 -25.61 2.38 14.03
C GLN A 201 -25.95 1.66 12.72
N GLN A 202 -26.72 2.30 11.83
CA GLN A 202 -27.11 1.70 10.55
C GLN A 202 -25.91 1.53 9.60
N ILE A 203 -25.00 2.50 9.57
CA ILE A 203 -23.74 2.40 8.81
C ILE A 203 -22.88 1.26 9.37
N THR A 204 -22.77 1.16 10.71
CA THR A 204 -21.98 0.09 11.35
C THR A 204 -22.57 -1.30 11.06
N GLN A 205 -23.90 -1.46 11.13
CA GLN A 205 -24.55 -2.73 10.76
C GLN A 205 -24.35 -3.06 9.27
N SER A 206 -24.45 -2.08 8.37
CA SER A 206 -24.23 -2.31 6.94
C SER A 206 -22.78 -2.70 6.64
N GLN A 207 -21.81 -2.05 7.28
CA GLN A 207 -20.38 -2.39 7.16
C GLN A 207 -20.08 -3.80 7.68
N VAL A 208 -20.66 -4.20 8.82
CA VAL A 208 -20.50 -5.56 9.38
C VAL A 208 -21.14 -6.61 8.46
N SER A 209 -22.30 -6.30 7.88
CA SER A 209 -22.97 -7.18 6.91
C SER A 209 -22.13 -7.37 5.65
N HIS A 210 -21.63 -6.28 5.05
CA HIS A 210 -20.74 -6.35 3.88
C HIS A 210 -19.46 -7.12 4.17
N ARG A 211 -18.79 -6.88 5.30
CA ARG A 211 -17.61 -7.66 5.71
C ARG A 211 -17.89 -9.15 5.85
N ASN A 212 -19.07 -9.53 6.34
CA ASN A 212 -19.44 -10.94 6.46
C ASN A 212 -19.76 -11.59 5.11
N THR A 213 -20.33 -10.83 4.17
CA THR A 213 -20.55 -11.30 2.80
C THR A 213 -19.22 -11.45 2.05
N GLU A 214 -18.29 -10.51 2.20
CA GLU A 214 -16.94 -10.61 1.62
C GLU A 214 -16.17 -11.81 2.17
N LYS A 215 -16.24 -12.06 3.48
CA LYS A 215 -15.63 -13.25 4.10
C LYS A 215 -16.22 -14.55 3.54
N ARG A 216 -17.55 -14.63 3.38
CA ARG A 216 -18.20 -15.79 2.77
C ARG A 216 -17.81 -15.98 1.30
N ASN A 217 -17.72 -14.90 0.54
CA ASN A 217 -17.33 -14.96 -0.87
C ASN A 217 -15.87 -15.41 -1.02
N PHE A 218 -14.97 -14.96 -0.14
CA PHE A 218 -13.58 -15.43 -0.09
C PHE A 218 -13.47 -16.91 0.29
N GLU A 219 -14.33 -17.41 1.17
CA GLU A 219 -14.34 -18.82 1.59
C GLU A 219 -14.85 -19.74 0.46
N ILE A 220 -15.84 -19.28 -0.32
CA ILE A 220 -16.36 -20.02 -1.48
C ILE A 220 -15.35 -20.11 -2.63
N LEU A 221 -14.55 -19.06 -2.87
CA LEU A 221 -13.52 -19.07 -3.92
C LEU A 221 -12.27 -19.92 -3.57
N ARG A 222 -12.18 -20.43 -2.34
CA ARG A 222 -11.03 -21.23 -1.85
C ARG A 222 -11.26 -22.74 -1.93
N LEU A 223 -12.46 -23.17 -2.34
CA LEU A 223 -12.86 -24.57 -2.57
C LEU A 223 -12.95 -24.84 -4.08
#